data_AF-A0A2U1XL28-F1
#
_entry.id   AF-A0A2U1XL28-F1
#
_cell.length_a   1.000
_cell.length_b   1.000
_cell.length_c   1.000
_cell.angle_alpha   90.00
_cell.angle_beta   90.00
_cell.angle_gamma   90.00
#
_symmetry.space_group_name_H-M   'P 1'
#
loop_
_entity.id
_entity.type
_entity.pdbx_description
1 polymer ?
#
loop_
_entity_poly.entity_id
_entity_poly.type
_entity_poly.pdbx_seq_one_letter_code
_entity_poly.pdbx_strand_id
1 'polypeptide(L)'
;MRRVSVVLVCLALQGCAGSPLSNLVSGQRYQTTSDVTASWVGASEDDLVLSWGPPQNSHVLNNGSKMIGYQYSWLTNGRHSEEWGYVPDYASCEQRFLVEQGVITRWYSSGDCPKRPKGAKLIPAGTPVPRPTL
;
A
#
# COMPACT_ATOMS: atom_id res chain seq x y z
N MET A 1 50.70 1.67 3.52
CA MET A 1 49.81 1.86 2.33
C MET A 1 48.88 0.68 2.04
N ARG A 2 49.26 -0.58 2.30
CA ARG A 2 48.43 -1.79 2.02
C ARG A 2 47.14 -1.96 2.85
N ARG A 3 47.05 -1.33 4.03
CA ARG A 3 45.86 -1.41 4.91
C ARG A 3 44.77 -0.38 4.57
N VAL A 4 45.11 0.70 3.88
CA VAL A 4 44.14 1.76 3.48
C VAL A 4 43.28 1.28 2.31
N SER A 5 43.83 0.45 1.42
CA SER A 5 43.13 -0.09 0.26
C SER A 5 41.99 -1.06 0.62
N VAL A 6 42.06 -1.75 1.77
CA VAL A 6 41.00 -2.69 2.20
C VAL A 6 39.79 -1.94 2.77
N VAL A 7 40.02 -0.79 3.42
CA VAL A 7 38.94 0.02 4.00
C VAL A 7 38.09 0.69 2.91
N LEU A 8 38.70 1.09 1.78
CA LEU A 8 37.98 1.71 0.67
C LEU A 8 37.04 0.73 -0.08
N VAL A 9 37.39 -0.56 -0.15
CA VAL A 9 36.58 -1.56 -0.84
C VAL A 9 35.30 -1.91 -0.05
N CYS A 10 35.35 -1.91 1.28
CA CYS A 10 34.18 -2.19 2.12
C CYS A 10 33.12 -1.07 2.06
N LEU A 11 33.51 0.19 1.83
CA LEU A 11 32.59 1.31 1.71
C LEU A 11 31.78 1.29 0.39
N ALA A 12 32.30 0.65 -0.66
CA ALA A 12 31.58 0.51 -1.94
C ALA A 12 30.47 -0.57 -1.90
N LEU A 13 30.52 -1.51 -0.95
CA LEU A 13 29.58 -2.64 -0.86
C LEU A 13 28.31 -2.35 -0.06
N GLN A 14 28.23 -1.22 0.65
CA GLN A 14 27.03 -0.86 1.43
C GLN A 14 25.90 -0.28 0.56
N GLY A 15 26.15 -0.01 -0.72
CA GLY A 15 25.17 0.59 -1.64
C GLY A 15 24.04 -0.33 -2.12
N CYS A 16 23.99 -1.61 -1.73
CA CYS A 16 23.00 -2.57 -2.24
C CYS A 16 21.79 -2.78 -1.32
N ALA A 17 21.81 -2.27 -0.09
CA ALA A 17 20.70 -2.44 0.84
C ALA A 17 19.43 -1.73 0.31
N GLY A 18 18.40 -2.51 -0.05
CA GLY A 18 17.13 -2.01 -0.57
C GLY A 18 17.01 -1.95 -2.11
N SER A 19 18.02 -2.40 -2.85
CA SER A 19 17.88 -2.61 -4.29
C SER A 19 16.95 -3.81 -4.59
N PRO A 20 16.19 -3.79 -5.70
CA PRO A 20 15.31 -4.90 -6.07
C PRO A 20 16.05 -6.24 -6.18
N LEU A 21 17.27 -6.20 -6.71
CA LEU A 21 18.15 -7.38 -6.83
C LEU A 21 18.62 -7.88 -5.46
N SER A 22 19.05 -7.00 -4.55
CA SER A 22 19.44 -7.43 -3.20
C SER A 22 18.26 -8.03 -2.43
N ASN A 23 17.05 -7.49 -2.57
CA ASN A 23 15.87 -8.02 -1.88
C ASN A 23 15.51 -9.42 -2.39
N LEU A 24 15.63 -9.67 -3.70
CA LEU A 24 15.43 -11.00 -4.27
C LEU A 24 16.47 -12.01 -3.74
N VAL A 25 17.75 -11.61 -3.69
CA VAL A 25 18.84 -12.44 -3.15
C VAL A 25 18.66 -12.70 -1.65
N SER A 26 18.13 -11.73 -0.90
CA SER A 26 17.85 -11.85 0.54
C SER A 26 16.49 -12.50 0.84
N GLY A 27 15.72 -12.94 -0.16
CA GLY A 27 14.43 -13.59 0.04
C GLY A 27 13.38 -12.68 0.67
N GLN A 28 13.38 -11.39 0.33
CA GLN A 28 12.44 -10.39 0.81
C GLN A 28 11.69 -9.72 -0.34
N ARG A 29 10.44 -9.31 -0.07
CA ARG A 29 9.63 -8.49 -0.98
C ARG A 29 9.09 -7.27 -0.23
N TYR A 30 8.77 -6.21 -0.95
CA TYR A 30 8.03 -5.09 -0.37
C TYR A 30 6.58 -5.49 -0.08
N GLN A 31 6.03 -4.94 1.00
CA GLN A 31 4.59 -4.91 1.22
C GLN A 31 3.90 -4.18 0.06
N THR A 32 2.77 -4.74 -0.34
CA THR A 32 1.85 -4.20 -1.33
C THR A 32 0.67 -3.52 -0.64
N THR A 33 -0.15 -2.78 -1.39
CA THR A 33 -1.41 -2.25 -0.85
C THR A 33 -2.32 -3.38 -0.34
N SER A 34 -2.34 -4.54 -0.99
CA SER A 34 -3.08 -5.70 -0.51
C SER A 34 -2.58 -6.22 0.84
N ASP A 35 -1.26 -6.23 1.07
CA ASP A 35 -0.69 -6.61 2.38
C ASP A 35 -1.12 -5.64 3.48
N VAL A 36 -1.05 -4.34 3.20
CA VAL A 36 -1.41 -3.28 4.15
C VAL A 36 -2.92 -3.29 4.43
N THR A 37 -3.74 -3.44 3.40
CA THR A 37 -5.20 -3.47 3.55
C THR A 37 -5.64 -4.73 4.30
N ALA A 38 -5.07 -5.89 3.98
CA ALA A 38 -5.35 -7.13 4.69
C ALA A 38 -4.91 -7.12 6.16
N SER A 39 -3.84 -6.37 6.50
CA SER A 39 -3.34 -6.30 7.88
C SER A 39 -4.31 -5.67 8.88
N TRP A 40 -5.35 -4.99 8.40
CA TRP A 40 -6.41 -4.44 9.24
C TRP A 40 -7.48 -5.44 9.63
N VAL A 41 -7.53 -6.63 9.03
CA VAL A 41 -8.46 -7.68 9.45
C VAL A 41 -8.17 -8.08 10.89
N GLY A 42 -9.19 -7.98 11.75
CA GLY A 42 -9.11 -8.21 13.19
C GLY A 42 -8.83 -6.95 14.03
N ALA A 43 -8.50 -5.81 13.40
CA ALA A 43 -8.36 -4.53 14.09
C ALA A 43 -9.72 -3.83 14.29
N SER A 44 -9.79 -2.88 15.23
CA SER A 44 -11.00 -2.07 15.41
C SER A 44 -11.16 -1.05 14.28
N GLU A 45 -12.40 -0.64 14.03
CA GLU A 45 -12.69 0.48 13.13
C GLU A 45 -12.00 1.76 13.59
N ASP A 46 -12.02 2.03 14.90
CA ASP A 46 -11.43 3.23 15.48
C ASP A 46 -9.91 3.31 15.22
N ASP A 47 -9.19 2.19 15.36
CA ASP A 47 -7.75 2.14 15.08
C ASP A 47 -7.43 2.47 13.62
N LEU A 48 -8.25 1.96 12.69
CA LEU A 48 -8.11 2.27 11.26
C LEU A 48 -8.37 3.75 11.00
N VAL A 49 -9.47 4.29 11.55
CA VAL A 49 -9.85 5.70 11.35
C VAL A 49 -8.82 6.65 11.97
N LEU A 50 -8.26 6.32 13.14
CA LEU A 50 -7.18 7.09 13.76
C LEU A 50 -5.89 7.04 12.94
N SER A 51 -5.62 5.91 12.28
CA SER A 51 -4.41 5.74 11.47
C SER A 51 -4.52 6.38 10.08
N TRP A 52 -5.64 6.20 9.39
CA TRP A 52 -5.82 6.61 7.99
C TRP A 52 -6.62 7.91 7.83
N GLY A 53 -7.24 8.38 8.91
CA GLY A 53 -8.19 9.48 8.89
C GLY A 53 -9.62 9.02 8.60
N PRO A 54 -10.57 9.98 8.54
CA PRO A 54 -11.97 9.67 8.29
C PRO A 54 -12.16 9.05 6.89
N PRO A 55 -13.00 8.01 6.74
CA PRO A 55 -13.30 7.43 5.45
C PRO A 55 -14.13 8.40 4.60
N GLN A 56 -13.95 8.37 3.26
CA GLN A 56 -14.76 9.19 2.36
C GLN A 56 -16.20 8.70 2.29
N ASN A 57 -16.41 7.38 2.43
CA ASN A 57 -17.73 6.76 2.34
C ASN A 57 -17.95 5.81 3.51
N SER A 58 -19.17 5.80 4.05
CA SER A 58 -19.58 4.89 5.12
C SER A 58 -21.06 4.56 4.97
N HIS A 59 -21.43 3.28 5.02
CA HIS A 59 -22.80 2.82 4.90
C HIS A 59 -23.09 1.67 5.88
N VAL A 60 -24.17 1.79 6.66
CA VAL A 60 -24.64 0.72 7.55
C VAL A 60 -25.56 -0.22 6.77
N LEU A 61 -25.26 -1.51 6.78
CA LEU A 61 -26.06 -2.57 6.15
C LEU A 61 -27.24 -2.96 7.05
N ASN A 62 -28.26 -3.59 6.46
CA ASN A 62 -29.48 -3.99 7.16
C ASN A 62 -29.25 -4.93 8.35
N ASN A 63 -28.13 -5.67 8.37
CA ASN A 63 -27.76 -6.56 9.47
C ASN A 63 -26.99 -5.84 10.59
N GLY A 64 -26.85 -4.51 10.53
CA GLY A 64 -26.11 -3.70 11.49
C GLY A 64 -24.60 -3.67 11.30
N SER A 65 -24.04 -4.44 10.36
CA SER A 65 -22.64 -4.29 9.94
C SER A 65 -22.46 -3.01 9.13
N LYS A 66 -21.23 -2.55 8.99
CA LYS A 66 -20.90 -1.27 8.36
C LYS A 66 -19.86 -1.49 7.27
N MET A 67 -20.05 -0.86 6.12
CA MET A 67 -19.04 -0.79 5.07
C MET A 67 -18.42 0.61 5.09
N ILE A 68 -17.11 0.68 5.20
CA ILE A 68 -16.35 1.94 5.10
C ILE A 68 -15.42 1.88 3.89
N GLY A 69 -15.27 3.01 3.21
CA GLY A 69 -14.54 3.11 1.96
C GLY A 69 -13.56 4.27 1.96
N TYR A 70 -12.33 3.95 1.57
CA TYR A 70 -11.28 4.90 1.26
C TYR A 70 -11.08 4.96 -0.26
N GLN A 71 -11.35 6.12 -0.85
CA GLN A 71 -11.24 6.32 -2.29
C GLN A 71 -10.36 7.53 -2.59
N TYR A 72 -9.34 7.31 -3.42
CA TYR A 72 -8.39 8.34 -3.83
C TYR A 72 -8.31 8.36 -5.35
N SER A 73 -8.43 9.54 -5.94
CA SER A 73 -8.24 9.76 -7.37
C SER A 73 -7.19 10.83 -7.61
N TRP A 74 -6.28 10.61 -8.56
CA TRP A 74 -5.27 11.59 -8.94
C TRP A 74 -5.07 11.64 -10.46
N LEU A 75 -4.64 12.80 -10.94
CA LEU A 75 -4.27 13.00 -12.34
C LEU A 75 -3.01 12.18 -12.66
N THR A 76 -3.05 11.41 -13.73
CA THR A 76 -1.87 10.64 -14.19
C THR A 76 -1.04 11.42 -15.21
N ASN A 77 -1.67 12.25 -16.04
CA ASN A 77 -1.02 12.96 -17.15
C ASN A 77 -1.36 14.47 -17.24
N GLY A 78 -1.41 15.18 -16.12
CA GLY A 78 -1.78 16.61 -16.08
C GLY A 78 -0.84 17.61 -16.80
N ARG A 79 0.19 17.16 -17.53
CA ARG A 79 1.14 18.07 -18.21
C ARG A 79 0.52 18.90 -19.34
N HIS A 80 -0.59 18.43 -19.93
CA HIS A 80 -1.28 19.09 -21.04
C HIS A 80 -2.59 19.76 -20.60
N SER A 81 -2.79 20.01 -19.30
CA SER A 81 -4.06 20.50 -18.77
C SER A 81 -4.52 21.85 -19.33
N GLU A 82 -3.61 22.62 -19.95
CA GLU A 82 -3.88 23.92 -20.56
C GLU A 82 -4.15 23.85 -22.08
N GLU A 83 -4.00 22.66 -22.69
CA GLU A 83 -4.21 22.46 -24.12
C GLU A 83 -5.70 22.34 -24.46
N TRP A 84 -6.15 23.08 -25.49
CA TRP A 84 -7.54 23.07 -25.91
C TRP A 84 -7.96 21.67 -26.40
N GLY A 85 -9.02 21.11 -25.81
CA GLY A 85 -9.49 19.76 -26.12
C GLY A 85 -8.82 18.64 -25.32
N TYR A 86 -7.96 18.97 -24.34
CA TYR A 86 -7.38 17.98 -23.43
C TYR A 86 -8.43 17.33 -22.52
N VAL A 87 -8.42 16.00 -22.46
CA VAL A 87 -9.23 15.19 -21.54
C VAL A 87 -8.29 14.57 -20.50
N PRO A 88 -8.43 14.91 -19.20
CA PRO A 88 -7.55 14.38 -18.16
C PRO A 88 -7.75 12.89 -17.90
N ASP A 89 -6.64 12.16 -17.86
CA ASP A 89 -6.59 10.78 -17.37
C ASP A 89 -6.44 10.76 -15.85
N TYR A 90 -7.30 10.00 -15.18
CA TYR A 90 -7.28 9.78 -13.75
C TYR A 90 -6.95 8.34 -13.40
N ALA A 91 -6.12 8.17 -12.38
CA ALA A 91 -5.97 6.91 -11.68
C ALA A 91 -6.87 6.95 -10.46
N SER A 92 -7.51 5.82 -10.15
CA SER A 92 -8.38 5.70 -8.97
C SER A 92 -7.98 4.49 -8.13
N CYS A 93 -7.74 4.70 -6.85
CA CYS A 93 -7.52 3.64 -5.87
C CYS A 93 -8.73 3.56 -4.95
N GLU A 94 -9.24 2.35 -4.78
CA GLU A 94 -10.32 2.06 -3.86
C GLU A 94 -9.89 0.99 -2.85
N GLN A 95 -10.19 1.24 -1.58
CA GLN A 95 -10.02 0.31 -0.47
C GLN A 95 -11.30 0.32 0.36
N ARG A 96 -11.90 -0.84 0.61
CA ARG A 96 -13.11 -0.96 1.44
C ARG A 96 -12.92 -1.97 2.55
N PHE A 97 -13.62 -1.76 3.65
CA PHE A 97 -13.61 -2.64 4.80
C PHE A 97 -15.04 -2.93 5.24
N LEU A 98 -15.30 -4.20 5.54
CA LEU A 98 -16.49 -4.60 6.27
C LEU A 98 -16.16 -4.60 7.75
N VAL A 99 -16.96 -3.86 8.51
CA VAL A 99 -16.89 -3.74 9.95
C VAL A 99 -18.09 -4.46 10.56
N GLU A 100 -17.82 -5.47 11.37
CA GLU A 100 -18.83 -6.20 12.13
C GLU A 100 -18.53 -6.01 13.61
N GLN A 101 -19.50 -5.47 14.36
CA GLN A 101 -19.36 -5.20 15.80
C GLN A 101 -18.12 -4.34 16.14
N GLY A 102 -17.81 -3.37 15.28
CA GLY A 102 -16.67 -2.46 15.46
C GLY A 102 -15.32 -3.04 15.07
N VAL A 103 -15.27 -4.26 14.52
CA VAL A 103 -14.03 -4.93 14.08
C VAL A 103 -14.05 -5.16 12.58
N ILE A 104 -12.91 -4.95 11.93
CA ILE A 104 -12.75 -5.20 10.50
C ILE A 104 -12.65 -6.70 10.25
N THR A 105 -13.57 -7.27 9.48
CA THR A 105 -13.63 -8.71 9.21
C THR A 105 -13.29 -9.07 7.78
N ARG A 106 -13.58 -8.16 6.83
CA ARG A 106 -13.31 -8.35 5.41
C ARG A 106 -12.82 -7.07 4.77
N TRP A 107 -12.11 -7.20 3.66
CA TRP A 107 -11.55 -6.06 2.96
C TRP A 107 -11.57 -6.27 1.44
N TYR A 108 -11.52 -5.15 0.74
CA TYR A 108 -11.43 -5.06 -0.70
C TYR A 108 -10.38 -4.01 -1.09
N SER A 109 -9.68 -4.22 -2.19
CA SER A 109 -8.90 -3.16 -2.83
C SER A 109 -8.88 -3.36 -4.33
N SER A 110 -9.01 -2.28 -5.09
CA SER A 110 -8.99 -2.30 -6.55
C SER A 110 -8.56 -0.97 -7.16
N GLY A 111 -8.42 -0.97 -8.49
CA GLY A 111 -7.96 0.17 -9.27
C GLY A 111 -6.44 0.34 -9.22
N ASP A 112 -6.00 1.58 -9.39
CA ASP A 112 -4.61 1.98 -9.58
C ASP A 112 -3.86 2.22 -8.26
N CYS A 113 -4.27 1.53 -7.19
CA CYS A 113 -3.61 1.64 -5.90
C CYS A 113 -2.09 1.42 -6.04
N PRO A 114 -1.24 2.23 -5.38
CA PRO A 114 0.21 2.12 -5.52
C PRO A 114 0.68 0.69 -5.23
N LYS A 115 1.32 0.02 -6.20
CA LYS A 115 1.84 -1.34 -6.02
C LYS A 115 2.75 -1.46 -4.80
N ARG A 116 3.49 -0.39 -4.49
CA ARG A 116 4.29 -0.21 -3.30
C ARG A 116 3.78 1.04 -2.56
N PRO A 117 2.99 0.90 -1.48
CA PRO A 117 2.54 2.05 -0.71
C PRO A 117 3.72 2.81 -0.11
N LYS A 118 3.52 4.09 0.17
CA LYS A 118 4.53 4.94 0.80
C LYS A 118 4.91 4.34 2.16
N GLY A 119 6.21 4.16 2.40
CA GLY A 119 6.70 3.53 3.64
C GLY A 119 6.58 2.00 3.69
N ALA A 120 6.32 1.33 2.56
CA ALA A 120 6.25 -0.14 2.49
C ALA A 120 7.48 -0.81 3.12
N LYS A 121 7.23 -1.76 4.03
CA LYS A 121 8.26 -2.54 4.72
C LYS A 121 8.70 -3.74 3.86
N LEU A 122 9.91 -4.23 4.12
CA LEU A 122 10.37 -5.51 3.58
C LEU A 122 9.80 -6.64 4.44
N ILE A 123 9.17 -7.62 3.79
CA ILE A 123 8.60 -8.82 4.39
C ILE A 123 9.16 -10.07 3.70
N PRO A 124 9.10 -11.26 4.33
CA PRO A 124 9.58 -12.48 3.72
C PRO A 124 8.94 -12.72 2.33
N ALA A 125 9.76 -13.10 1.34
CA ALA A 125 9.30 -13.32 -0.03
C ALA A 125 8.29 -14.49 -0.13
N GLY A 126 8.36 -15.45 0.79
CA GLY A 126 7.41 -16.56 0.88
C GLY A 126 6.02 -16.15 1.38
N THR A 127 5.84 -14.94 1.91
CA THR A 127 4.51 -14.47 2.32
C THR A 127 3.66 -14.21 1.06
N PRO A 128 2.56 -14.95 0.83
CA PRO A 128 1.72 -14.74 -0.34
C PRO A 128 1.06 -13.37 -0.29
N VAL A 129 0.80 -12.77 -1.45
CA VAL A 129 0.03 -11.52 -1.53
C VAL A 129 -1.43 -11.83 -1.19
N PRO A 130 -2.00 -11.21 -0.14
CA PRO A 130 -3.38 -11.47 0.26
C PRO A 130 -4.37 -11.11 -0.85
N ARG A 131 -5.45 -11.89 -0.95
CA ARG A 131 -6.56 -11.61 -1.86
C ARG A 131 -7.70 -10.92 -1.09
N PRO A 132 -8.46 -10.02 -1.74
CA PRO A 132 -9.69 -9.46 -1.18
C PRO A 132 -10.63 -10.53 -0.66
N THR A 133 -11.34 -10.22 0.42
CA THR A 133 -12.29 -11.12 1.10
C THR A 133 -13.73 -10.61 1.11
N LEU A 134 -13.96 -9.42 0.56
CA LEU A 134 -15.28 -8.84 0.29
C LEU A 134 -15.86 -9.36 -1.04
#